data_AF-A0A7B8SGF8-F1
#
_entry.id   AF-A0A7B8SGF8-F1
#
_cell.length_a   1.000
_cell.length_b   1.000
_cell.length_c   1.000
_cell.angle_alpha   90.00
_cell.angle_beta   90.00
_cell.angle_gamma   90.00
#
_symmetry.space_group_name_H-M   'P 1'
#
loop_
_entity.id
_entity.type
_entity.pdbx_description
1 polymer ?
#
loop_
_entity_poly.entity_id
_entity_poly.type
_entity_poly.pdbx_seq_one_letter_code
_entity_poly.pdbx_strand_id
1 'polypeptide(L)' 'DTVIQPSCGISFSVIWSKIKLIIWYQSDAFLPPESIFTLTHTGIMLNNKVLPVTIYNVVPFNKTFWNLIKNSQEC' A
#
# COMPACT_ATOMS: atom_id res chain seq x y z
N ASP A 1 8.59 1.53 2.25
CA ASP A 1 8.42 2.98 2.07
C ASP A 1 6.93 3.23 1.89
N THR A 2 6.35 4.13 2.68
CA THR A 2 4.90 4.38 2.70
C THR A 2 4.66 5.89 2.72
N VAL A 3 3.80 6.34 1.82
CA VAL A 3 3.32 7.73 1.72
C VAL A 3 1.85 7.72 2.11
N ILE A 4 1.49 8.57 3.06
CA ILE A 4 0.10 8.72 3.51
C ILE A 4 -0.41 10.04 2.92
N GLN A 5 -1.55 10.00 2.22
CA GLN A 5 -2.27 11.19 1.80
C GLN A 5 -3.43 11.45 2.79
N PRO A 6 -3.26 12.36 3.76
CA PRO A 6 -4.23 12.55 4.84
C PRO A 6 -5.56 13.12 4.34
N SER A 7 -5.55 13.85 3.22
CA SER A 7 -6.71 14.51 2.62
C SER A 7 -7.80 13.53 2.17
N CYS A 8 -7.42 12.32 1.75
CA CYS A 8 -8.34 11.32 1.18
C CYS A 8 -8.28 9.96 1.92
N GLY A 9 -7.45 9.82 2.95
CA GLY A 9 -7.32 8.58 3.72
C GLY A 9 -6.66 7.43 2.95
N ILE A 10 -6.03 7.73 1.81
CA ILE A 10 -5.34 6.74 0.96
C ILE A 10 -3.86 6.68 1.36
N SER A 11 -3.35 5.47 1.46
CA SER A 11 -1.95 5.17 1.67
C SER A 11 -1.36 4.49 0.45
N PHE A 12 -0.14 4.89 0.11
CA PHE A 12 0.66 4.26 -0.93
C PHE A 12 1.84 3.57 -0.27
N SER A 13 2.03 2.29 -0.53
CA SER A 13 3.18 1.56 -0.03
C SER A 13 3.95 0.88 -1.15
N VAL A 14 5.26 0.91 -1.02
CA VAL A 14 6.16 0.08 -1.80
C VAL A 14 6.34 -1.24 -1.08
N ILE A 15 5.95 -2.33 -1.75
CA ILE A 15 6.01 -3.68 -1.21
C ILE A 15 6.90 -4.55 -2.11
N TRP A 16 7.46 -5.60 -1.52
CA TRP A 16 8.30 -6.56 -2.22
C TRP A 16 7.59 -7.92 -2.28
N SER A 17 7.44 -8.47 -3.48
CA SER A 17 6.96 -9.84 -3.73
C SER A 17 8.00 -10.59 -4.57
N LYS A 18 7.62 -11.19 -5.71
CA LYS A 18 8.59 -11.60 -6.74
C LYS A 18 9.17 -10.42 -7.50
N ILE A 19 8.41 -9.33 -7.57
CA ILE A 19 8.80 -8.04 -8.13
C ILE A 19 8.44 -6.94 -7.12
N LYS A 20 9.07 -5.78 -7.27
CA LYS A 20 8.76 -4.59 -6.48
C LYS A 20 7.48 -3.94 -7.00
N LEU A 21 6.53 -3.66 -6.12
CA LEU A 21 5.21 -3.13 -6.46
C LEU A 21 4.91 -1.86 -5.67
N ILE A 22 4.00 -1.05 -6.18
CA ILE A 22 3.36 0.07 -5.50
C ILE A 22 1.89 -0.29 -5.32
N ILE A 23 1.42 -0.30 -4.08
CA ILE A 23 0.02 -0.57 -3.72
C ILE A 23 -0.65 0.69 -3.21
N TRP A 24 -1.92 0.87 -3.58
CA TRP A 24 -2.75 2.01 -3.25
C TRP A 24 -3.91 1.45 -2.45
N TYR A 25 -3.97 1.78 -1.16
CA TYR A 25 -4.92 1.15 -0.26
C TYR A 25 -5.44 2.13 0.77
N GLN A 26 -6.66 1.87 1.21
CA GLN A 26 -7.26 2.51 2.38
C GLN A 26 -7.40 1.46 3.48
N SER A 27 -7.00 1.83 4.68
CA SER A 27 -7.03 0.97 5.86
C SER A 27 -7.02 1.82 7.12
N ASP A 28 -7.74 1.36 8.14
CA ASP A 28 -7.67 1.94 9.49
C ASP A 28 -6.37 1.57 10.22
N ALA A 29 -5.63 0.58 9.70
CA ALA A 29 -4.35 0.11 10.22
C ALA A 29 -3.27 0.13 9.14
N PHE A 30 -2.11 0.71 9.45
CA PHE A 30 -0.97 0.74 8.53
C PHE A 30 -0.33 -0.65 8.38
N LEU A 31 0.14 -0.95 7.17
CA LEU A 31 0.96 -2.14 6.94
C LEU A 31 2.35 -1.90 7.56
N PRO A 32 2.78 -2.71 8.54
CA PRO A 32 4.08 -2.54 9.14
C PRO A 32 5.19 -2.77 8.10
N PRO A 33 6.30 -2.02 8.16
CA PRO A 33 7.46 -2.32 7.35
C PRO A 33 7.95 -3.75 7.61
N GLU A 34 8.51 -4.40 6.58
CA GLU A 34 9.03 -5.78 6.62
C GLU A 34 8.00 -6.88 6.92
N SER A 35 6.71 -6.54 6.96
CA SER A 35 5.67 -7.53 7.12
C SER A 35 5.43 -8.34 5.83
N ILE A 36 5.28 -9.66 5.99
CA ILE A 36 4.83 -10.56 4.92
C ILE A 36 3.33 -10.75 5.10
N PHE A 37 2.58 -10.50 4.03
CA PHE A 37 1.14 -10.62 4.05
C PHE A 37 0.63 -11.25 2.77
N THR A 38 -0.54 -11.88 2.86
CA THR A 38 -1.19 -12.55 1.74
C THR A 38 -2.50 -11.86 1.41
N LEU A 39 -2.76 -11.61 0.13
CA LEU A 39 -4.03 -11.08 -0.32
C LEU A 39 -5.12 -12.13 -0.15
N THR A 40 -6.25 -11.72 0.42
CA THR A 40 -7.47 -12.53 0.56
C THR A 40 -8.61 -11.83 -0.17
N HIS A 41 -9.72 -12.54 -0.41
CA HIS A 41 -10.89 -11.95 -1.08
C HIS A 41 -11.50 -10.76 -0.33
N THR A 42 -11.23 -10.62 0.97
CA THR A 42 -11.83 -9.61 1.86
C THR A 42 -10.83 -8.61 2.43
N GLY A 43 -9.56 -8.67 2.03
CA GLY A 43 -8.52 -7.80 2.57
C GLY A 43 -7.14 -8.46 2.59
N ILE A 44 -6.32 -8.11 3.59
CA ILE A 44 -4.96 -8.62 3.72
C ILE A 44 -4.84 -9.51 4.95
N MET A 45 -4.28 -10.71 4.78
CA MET A 45 -3.91 -11.57 5.90
C MET A 45 -2.48 -11.26 6.36
N LEU A 46 -2.35 -10.74 7.58
CA LEU A 46 -1.09 -10.44 8.25
C LEU A 46 -1.02 -11.25 9.56
N ASN A 47 0.02 -12.07 9.74
CA ASN A 47 0.21 -12.87 10.96
C ASN A 47 -1.05 -13.68 11.37
N ASN A 48 -1.67 -14.36 10.40
CA ASN A 48 -2.93 -15.12 10.55
C ASN A 48 -4.16 -14.30 10.98
N LYS A 49 -4.08 -12.97 10.97
CA LYS A 49 -5.22 -12.07 11.16
C LYS A 49 -5.59 -11.41 9.84
N VAL A 50 -6.88 -11.41 9.52
CA VAL A 50 -7.40 -10.67 8.37
C VAL A 50 -7.59 -9.23 8.80
N LEU A 51 -6.84 -8.32 8.18
CA LEU A 51 -7.02 -6.88 8.30
C LEU A 51 -7.94 -6.41 7.17
N PRO A 52 -9.00 -5.63 7.49
CA PRO A 52 -9.85 -5.02 6.48
C PRO A 52 -9.04 -3.92 5.77
N VAL A 53 -8.49 -4.26 4.62
CA VAL A 53 -7.72 -3.34 3.77
C VAL A 53 -8.37 -3.32 2.41
N THR A 54 -8.79 -2.14 1.98
CA THR A 54 -9.35 -1.93 0.65
C THR A 54 -8.23 -1.52 -0.28
N ILE A 55 -7.88 -2.40 -1.23
CA ILE A 55 -6.85 -2.10 -2.22
C ILE A 55 -7.54 -1.59 -3.48
N TYR A 56 -7.18 -0.37 -3.89
CA TYR A 56 -7.69 0.25 -5.10
C TYR A 56 -6.88 -0.14 -6.33
N ASN A 57 -5.55 -0.16 -6.19
CA ASN A 57 -4.66 -0.44 -7.32
C ASN A 57 -3.34 -1.06 -6.88
N VAL A 58 -2.76 -1.85 -7.79
CA VAL A 58 -1.44 -2.48 -7.64
C VAL A 58 -0.70 -2.34 -8.96
N VAL A 59 0.45 -1.66 -8.94
CA VAL A 59 1.26 -1.42 -10.13
C VAL A 59 2.72 -1.83 -9.90
N PRO A 60 3.45 -2.24 -10.95
CA PRO A 60 4.90 -2.42 -10.86
C PRO A 60 5.60 -1.15 -10.39
N PHE A 61 6.66 -1.31 -9.60
CA PHE A 61 7.40 -0.17 -9.07
C PHE A 61 8.06 0.61 -10.21
N ASN A 62 7.72 1.89 -10.31
CA ASN A 62 8.36 2.85 -11.18
C ASN A 62 8.91 4.00 -10.33
N LYS A 63 10.21 4.28 -10.45
CA LYS A 63 10.89 5.30 -9.61
C LYS A 63 10.36 6.71 -9.87
N THR A 64 10.11 7.06 -11.13
CA THR A 64 9.55 8.37 -11.51
C THR A 64 8.15 8.53 -10.92
N PHE A 65 7.31 7.50 -11.08
CA PHE A 65 5.96 7.49 -10.53
C PHE A 65 5.94 7.56 -9.00
N TRP A 66 6.82 6.82 -8.33
CA TRP A 66 6.96 6.88 -6.87
C TRP A 66 7.40 8.25 -6.36
N ASN A 67 8.31 8.91 -7.07
CA ASN A 67 8.72 10.27 -6.72
C ASN A 67 7.59 11.29 -6.93
N LEU A 68 6.74 11.12 -7.95
CA LEU A 68 5.54 11.94 -8.12
C LEU A 68 4.59 11.79 -6.94
N ILE A 69 4.29 10.56 -6.51
CA ILE A 69 3.44 10.29 -5.34
C ILE A 69 4.00 10.95 -4.06
N LYS A 70 5.32 10.88 -3.84
CA LYS A 70 5.94 11.51 -2.66
C LYS A 70 5.86 13.03 -2.68
N ASN A 71 5.87 13.63 -3.87
CA ASN A 71 5.88 15.08 -4.05
C ASN A 71 4.46 15.66 -4.23
N SER A 72 3.46 14.83 -4.50
CA SER A 72 2.06 15.26 -4.58
C SER A 72 1.53 15.57 -3.19
N GLN A 73 1.16 16.84 -2.96
CA GLN A 73 0.51 17.29 -1.72
C GLN A 73 -1.02 17.16 -1.76
N GLU A 74 -1.57 16.85 -2.93
CA GLU A 74 -3.02 16.71 -3.13
C GLU A 74 -3.37 15.33 -3.69
N CYS A 75 -4.60 14.92 -3.40
CA CYS A 75 -5.31 13.82 -4.05
C CYS A 75 -5.99 14.45 -5.29
#